data_AF-A0A960R3H9-F1
#
_entry.id   AF-A0A960R3H9-F1
#
_cell.length_a   1.000
_cell.length_b   1.000
_cell.length_c   1.000
_cell.angle_alpha   90.00
_cell.angle_beta   90.00
_cell.angle_gamma   90.00
#
_symmetry.space_group_name_H-M   'P 1'
#
loop_
_entity.id
_entity.type
_entity.pdbx_description
1 polymer ?
#
loop_
_entity_poly.entity_id
_entity_poly.type
_entity_poly.pdbx_seq_one_letter_code
_entity_poly.pdbx_strand_id
1 'polypeptide(L)'
;MKPEKGWAKRNYDYVSKALIPTIMKKRDLPHFEEPPFFGELAHNELEVVWIGHASFLVRTPHHNILIDPNWALWMGPVKRTRY
;
A
#
# COMPACT_ATOMS: atom_id res chain seq x y z
N MET A 1 -4.29 29.94 18.05
CA MET A 1 -5.19 28.85 18.47
C MET A 1 -4.68 28.28 19.80
N LYS A 2 -5.42 28.42 20.89
CA LYS A 2 -5.10 27.71 22.15
C LYS A 2 -5.83 26.35 22.11
N PRO A 3 -5.18 25.23 22.48
CA PRO A 3 -5.84 23.94 22.49
C PRO A 3 -7.00 23.96 23.48
N GLU A 4 -8.17 23.53 23.02
CA GLU A 4 -9.38 23.48 23.84
C GLU A 4 -9.23 22.47 24.99
N LYS A 5 -9.91 22.75 26.10
CA LYS A 5 -9.95 21.86 27.28
C LYS A 5 -10.40 20.47 26.83
N GLY A 6 -9.55 19.45 27.05
CA GLY A 6 -9.80 18.06 26.62
C GLY A 6 -9.11 17.63 25.32
N TRP A 7 -8.39 18.51 24.62
CA TRP A 7 -7.59 18.16 23.42
C TRP A 7 -6.57 17.04 23.69
N ALA A 8 -5.87 17.10 24.83
CA ALA A 8 -4.89 16.08 25.20
C ALA A 8 -5.55 14.70 25.41
N LYS A 9 -6.73 14.65 26.03
CA LYS A 9 -7.48 13.40 26.25
C LYS A 9 -7.96 12.81 24.94
N ARG A 10 -8.50 13.63 24.03
CA ARG A 10 -8.94 13.20 22.69
C ARG A 10 -7.79 12.66 21.85
N ASN A 11 -6.63 13.32 21.87
CA ASN A 11 -5.45 12.84 21.16
C ASN A 11 -4.91 11.54 21.76
N TYR A 12 -4.88 11.42 23.09
CA TYR A 12 -4.48 10.18 23.75
C TYR A 12 -5.42 9.02 23.41
N ASP A 13 -6.73 9.26 23.45
CA ASP A 13 -7.75 8.28 23.06
C ASP A 13 -7.60 7.87 21.59
N TYR A 14 -7.37 8.83 20.68
CA TYR A 14 -7.13 8.54 19.27
C TYR A 14 -5.85 7.72 19.04
N VAL A 15 -4.74 8.11 19.68
CA VAL A 15 -3.46 7.41 19.53
C VAL A 15 -3.56 5.99 20.09
N SER A 16 -4.12 5.83 21.28
CA SER A 16 -4.22 4.52 21.95
C SER A 16 -5.24 3.57 21.32
N LYS A 17 -6.40 4.08 20.89
CA LYS A 17 -7.52 3.24 20.44
C LYS A 17 -7.63 3.10 18.92
N ALA A 18 -7.12 4.06 18.15
CA ALA A 18 -7.18 4.02 16.70
C ALA A 18 -5.79 3.83 16.07
N LEU A 19 -4.79 4.60 16.48
CA LEU A 19 -3.49 4.59 15.82
C LEU A 19 -2.67 3.33 16.17
N ILE A 20 -2.35 3.11 17.45
CA ILE A 20 -1.50 2.00 17.91
C ILE A 20 -2.03 0.62 17.44
N PRO A 21 -3.34 0.31 17.55
CA PRO A 21 -3.84 -0.98 17.08
C PRO A 21 -3.69 -1.17 15.57
N THR A 22 -3.85 -0.11 14.78
CA THR A 22 -3.68 -0.18 13.31
C THR A 22 -2.23 -0.43 12.90
N ILE A 23 -1.28 0.15 13.64
CA ILE A 23 0.16 -0.07 13.43
C ILE A 23 0.52 -1.51 13.81
N MET A 24 0.08 -1.96 14.98
CA MET A 24 0.44 -3.25 15.59
C MET A 24 -0.33 -4.45 15.01
N LYS A 25 -1.49 -4.23 14.36
CA LYS A 25 -2.19 -5.31 13.66
C LYS A 25 -1.29 -5.81 12.52
N LYS A 26 -0.83 -7.06 12.67
CA LYS A 26 -0.14 -7.81 11.62
C LYS A 26 -1.04 -7.77 10.39
N ARG A 27 -0.49 -7.38 9.23
CA ARG A 27 -1.26 -7.41 7.98
C ARG A 27 -1.58 -8.87 7.71
N ASP A 28 -2.86 -9.23 7.80
CA ASP A 28 -3.41 -10.32 6.98
C ASP A 28 -3.36 -9.80 5.54
N LEU A 29 -2.19 -9.89 4.93
CA LEU A 29 -2.17 -9.98 3.48
C LEU A 29 -2.99 -11.23 3.17
N PRO A 30 -4.02 -11.17 2.29
CA PRO A 30 -4.53 -12.41 1.73
C PRO A 30 -3.30 -13.20 1.29
N HIS A 31 -3.13 -14.39 1.88
CA HIS A 31 -2.15 -15.32 1.39
C HIS A 31 -2.63 -15.61 -0.02
N PHE A 32 -2.04 -14.95 -1.02
CA PHE A 32 -2.13 -15.46 -2.37
C PHE A 32 -1.43 -16.81 -2.25
N GLU A 33 -2.21 -17.88 -2.21
CA GLU A 33 -1.70 -19.24 -2.06
C GLU A 33 -0.63 -19.52 -3.13
N GLU A 34 -0.69 -18.79 -4.25
CA GLU A 34 0.29 -18.80 -5.32
C GLU A 34 0.67 -17.37 -5.76
N PRO A 35 1.96 -17.08 -5.99
CA PRO A 35 2.37 -15.84 -6.61
C PRO A 35 1.81 -15.74 -8.04
N PRO A 36 1.51 -14.53 -8.55
CA PRO A 36 1.04 -14.37 -9.91
C PRO A 36 2.06 -14.94 -10.90
N PHE A 37 1.59 -15.80 -11.81
CA PHE A 37 2.41 -16.35 -12.88
C PHE A 37 2.67 -15.28 -13.94
N PHE A 38 3.93 -15.12 -14.30
CA PHE A 38 4.41 -14.16 -15.29
C PHE A 38 5.06 -14.93 -16.44
N GLY A 39 4.36 -15.00 -17.58
CA GLY A 39 4.90 -15.65 -18.78
C GLY A 39 6.11 -14.92 -19.38
N GLU A 40 6.83 -15.61 -20.26
CA GLU A 40 7.77 -14.97 -21.18
C GLU A 40 7.00 -14.16 -22.22
N LEU A 41 7.56 -13.02 -22.62
CA LEU A 41 6.96 -12.12 -23.62
C LEU A 41 7.78 -12.20 -24.90
N ALA A 42 7.13 -12.33 -26.05
CA ALA A 42 7.77 -12.25 -27.36
C ALA A 42 8.16 -10.80 -27.71
N HIS A 43 9.10 -10.60 -28.65
CA HIS A 43 9.69 -9.29 -28.97
C HIS A 43 8.68 -8.16 -29.28
N ASN A 44 7.46 -8.52 -29.68
CA ASN A 44 6.34 -7.64 -30.05
C ASN A 44 5.20 -7.64 -29.01
N GLU A 45 5.40 -8.22 -27.84
CA GLU A 45 4.41 -8.29 -26.76
C GLU A 45 4.72 -7.29 -25.65
N LEU A 46 3.64 -6.73 -25.10
CA LEU A 46 3.66 -5.81 -23.99
C LEU A 46 2.60 -6.27 -22.99
N GLU A 47 3.00 -6.47 -21.74
CA GLU A 47 2.08 -6.80 -20.66
C GLU A 47 1.94 -5.61 -19.72
N VAL A 48 0.70 -5.28 -19.37
CA VAL A 48 0.39 -4.19 -18.43
C VAL A 48 -0.44 -4.76 -17.30
N VAL A 49 0.13 -4.75 -16.10
CA VAL A 49 -0.50 -5.25 -14.89
C VAL A 49 -0.83 -4.08 -13.98
N TRP A 50 -2.12 -3.90 -13.69
CA TRP A 50 -2.54 -2.92 -12.70
C TRP A 50 -2.31 -3.49 -11.30
N ILE A 51 -1.41 -2.84 -10.54
CA ILE A 51 -1.03 -3.28 -9.19
C ILE A 51 -1.62 -2.38 -8.10
N GLY A 52 -2.54 -1.47 -8.44
CA GLY A 52 -3.40 -0.73 -7.52
C GLY A 52 -3.16 0.79 -7.44
N HIS A 53 -4.21 1.56 -7.11
CA HIS A 53 -4.25 3.03 -7.25
C HIS A 53 -3.89 3.45 -8.68
N ALA A 54 -2.83 4.22 -8.88
CA ALA A 54 -2.30 4.61 -10.18
C ALA A 54 -0.99 3.87 -10.52
N SER A 55 -0.65 2.84 -9.73
CA SER A 55 0.56 2.04 -9.91
C SER A 55 0.36 0.94 -10.97
N PHE A 56 1.28 0.85 -11.92
CA PHE A 56 1.29 -0.16 -12.98
C PHE A 56 2.65 -0.84 -13.08
N LEU A 57 2.64 -2.15 -13.30
CA LEU A 57 3.80 -2.89 -13.76
C LEU A 57 3.65 -3.10 -15.27
N VAL A 58 4.57 -2.54 -16.04
CA VAL A 58 4.65 -2.72 -17.49
C VAL A 58 5.82 -3.64 -17.79
N ARG A 59 5.57 -4.78 -18.44
CA ARG A 59 6.61 -5.74 -18.81
C ARG A 59 6.78 -5.77 -20.31
N THR A 60 8.04 -5.81 -20.72
CA THR A 60 8.49 -6.09 -22.08
C THR A 60 9.37 -7.34 -22.02
N PRO A 61 9.76 -7.93 -23.16
CA PRO A 61 10.66 -9.09 -23.20
C PRO A 61 12.01 -8.87 -22.53
N HIS A 62 12.45 -7.60 -22.44
CA HIS A 62 13.78 -7.24 -21.96
C HIS A 62 13.76 -6.47 -20.64
N HIS A 63 12.66 -5.79 -20.32
CA HIS A 63 12.59 -4.84 -19.21
C HIS A 63 11.25 -4.90 -18.48
N ASN A 64 11.32 -4.71 -17.17
CA ASN A 64 10.17 -4.47 -16.31
C ASN A 64 10.21 -3.01 -15.84
N ILE A 65 9.13 -2.28 -16.09
CA ILE A 65 9.00 -0.85 -15.77
C ILE A 65 7.89 -0.72 -14.73
N LEU A 66 8.21 -0.09 -13.60
CA LEU A 66 7.25 0.18 -12.54
C LEU A 66 6.87 1.66 -12.57
N ILE A 67 5.58 1.93 -12.80
CA ILE A 67 5.02 3.28 -12.91
C ILE A 67 4.24 3.60 -11.63
N ASP A 68 4.41 4.84 -11.13
CA ASP A 68 3.87 5.32 -9.85
C ASP A 68 4.11 4.31 -8.70
N PRO A 69 5.37 3.92 -8.43
CA PRO A 69 5.64 2.96 -7.38
C PRO A 69 5.34 3.58 -6.01
N ASN A 70 4.14 3.29 -5.49
CA ASN A 70 3.86 3.60 -4.09
C ASN A 70 4.51 2.53 -3.20
N TRP A 71 5.82 2.69 -2.95
CA TRP A 71 6.60 1.90 -2.00
C TRP A 71 6.29 2.23 -0.54
N ALA A 72 5.48 3.26 -0.29
CA ALA A 72 5.13 3.66 1.04
C ALA A 72 3.97 2.79 1.55
N LEU A 73 4.28 1.90 2.50
CA LEU A 73 3.27 1.30 3.40
C LEU A 73 2.47 2.38 4.16
N TRP A 74 2.95 3.63 4.12
CA TRP A 74 2.56 4.78 4.93
C TRP A 74 2.38 6.01 4.04
N MET A 75 1.17 6.57 3.96
CA MET A 75 0.99 7.94 3.47
C MET A 75 1.02 8.87 4.69
N GLY A 76 2.24 9.21 5.16
CA GLY A 76 2.42 9.89 6.45
C GLY A 76 2.18 8.94 7.64
N PRO A 77 1.51 9.35 8.74
CA PRO A 77 1.27 8.48 9.90
C PRO A 77 0.17 7.42 9.67
N VAL A 78 -0.39 7.32 8.46
CA VAL A 78 -1.52 6.44 8.13
C VAL A 78 -1.05 5.28 7.27
N LYS A 79 -1.30 4.06 7.76
CA LYS A 79 -1.02 2.80 7.06
C LYS A 79 -1.99 2.64 5.89
N ARG A 80 -1.48 2.33 4.68
CA ARG A 80 -2.30 2.15 3.47
C ARG A 80 -3.20 0.91 3.61
N THR A 81 -4.50 1.13 3.72
CA THR A 81 -5.56 0.11 3.62
C THR A 81 -5.91 -0.09 2.15
N ARG A 82 -5.86 -1.33 1.66
CA ARG A 82 -6.48 -1.70 0.37
C ARG A 82 -7.81 -2.36 0.70
N TYR A 83 -8.89 -1.85 0.11
CA TYR A 83 -10.19 -2.54 0.08
C TYR A 83 -10.15 -3.67 -0.94
#